data_AF-A0A662HB98-F1
#
_entry.id   AF-A0A662HB98-F1
#
_cell.length_a   1.000
_cell.length_b   1.000
_cell.length_c   1.000
_cell.angle_alpha   90.00
_cell.angle_beta   90.00
_cell.angle_gamma   90.00
#
_symmetry.space_group_name_H-M   'P 1'
#
loop_
_entity.id
_entity.type
_entity.pdbx_description
1 polymer ?
#
loop_
_entity_poly.entity_id
_entity_poly.type
_entity_poly.pdbx_seq_one_letter_code
_entity_poly.pdbx_strand_id
1 'polypeptide(L)'
;MNKWLSKRYPVYVFDIDGVLVDVRDKIAAALKALNFSSVKSLNYVEKQKFWKLFLSEEYIAYDKPRRIGIELLKDRLPRGKVVVFSGRPEKLKNKTIEELARWGVPTSSVIFLL
;
A
#
# COMPACT_ATOMS: atom_id res chain seq x y z
N MET A 1 1.95 -41.23 -10.31
CA MET A 1 1.84 -39.83 -10.77
C MET A 1 1.81 -38.92 -9.55
N ASN A 2 2.80 -38.05 -9.37
CA ASN A 2 2.99 -37.27 -8.13
C ASN A 2 1.80 -36.31 -7.86
N LYS A 3 1.06 -36.57 -6.77
CA LYS A 3 -0.02 -35.72 -6.22
C LYS A 3 0.42 -34.27 -5.90
N TRP A 4 1.72 -34.00 -6.00
CA TRP A 4 2.36 -32.72 -5.70
C TRP A 4 2.37 -31.73 -6.88
N LEU A 5 2.19 -32.18 -8.13
CA LEU A 5 2.18 -31.30 -9.31
C LEU A 5 0.80 -30.68 -9.61
N SER A 6 -0.26 -31.06 -8.88
CA SER A 6 -1.64 -30.66 -9.18
C SER A 6 -2.20 -29.54 -8.31
N LYS A 7 -1.51 -29.09 -7.26
CA LYS A 7 -1.98 -27.96 -6.45
C LYS A 7 -1.43 -26.64 -6.99
N ARG A 8 -2.17 -26.02 -7.93
CA ARG A 8 -2.05 -24.58 -8.15
C ARG A 8 -2.56 -23.87 -6.88
N TYR A 9 -1.66 -23.35 -6.07
CA TYR A 9 -2.03 -22.48 -4.97
C TYR A 9 -2.44 -21.13 -5.54
N PRO A 10 -3.64 -20.61 -5.22
CA PRO A 10 -4.04 -19.27 -5.63
C PRO A 10 -3.02 -18.24 -5.11
N VAL A 11 -2.73 -17.24 -5.94
CA VAL A 11 -1.96 -16.05 -5.56
C VAL A 11 -2.92 -14.87 -5.50
N TYR A 12 -2.96 -14.21 -4.36
CA TYR A 12 -3.76 -13.02 -4.14
C TYR A 12 -2.82 -11.82 -4.07
N VAL A 13 -3.04 -10.85 -4.94
CA VAL A 13 -2.20 -9.64 -5.03
C VAL A 13 -2.99 -8.44 -4.52
N PHE A 14 -2.37 -7.67 -3.63
CA PHE A 14 -2.95 -6.46 -3.05
C PHE A 14 -2.03 -5.26 -3.35
N ASP A 15 -2.60 -4.17 -3.84
CA ASP A 15 -1.94 -2.86 -3.80
C ASP A 15 -2.01 -2.27 -2.39
N ILE A 16 -1.29 -1.18 -2.14
CA ILE A 16 -1.24 -0.49 -0.85
C ILE A 16 -2.15 0.73 -0.86
N ASP A 17 -1.85 1.74 -1.68
CA ASP A 17 -2.49 3.04 -1.61
C ASP A 17 -3.91 3.01 -2.17
N GLY A 18 -4.91 3.22 -1.32
CA GLY A 18 -6.33 3.10 -1.65
C GLY A 18 -6.90 1.69 -1.47
N VAL A 19 -6.07 0.67 -1.24
CA VAL A 19 -6.50 -0.74 -1.05
C VAL A 19 -6.29 -1.21 0.39
N LEU A 20 -5.05 -1.28 0.86
CA LEU A 20 -4.72 -1.61 2.26
C LEU A 20 -4.65 -0.36 3.13
N VAL A 21 -4.35 0.79 2.50
CA VAL A 21 -4.13 2.07 3.15
C VAL A 21 -5.12 3.09 2.61
N ASP A 22 -5.76 3.82 3.52
CA ASP A 22 -6.52 5.01 3.18
C ASP A 22 -5.59 6.23 3.16
N VAL A 23 -5.41 6.78 1.96
CA VAL A 23 -4.48 7.87 1.67
C VAL A 23 -5.18 9.23 1.55
N ARG A 24 -6.48 9.34 1.86
CA ARG A 24 -7.23 10.60 1.67
C ARG A 24 -6.62 11.77 2.43
N ASP A 25 -6.23 11.57 3.68
CA ASP A 25 -5.58 12.59 4.50
C ASP A 25 -4.19 12.94 3.96
N LYS A 26 -3.44 11.95 3.48
CA LYS A 26 -2.14 12.14 2.84
C LYS A 26 -2.25 12.99 1.56
N ILE A 27 -3.25 12.71 0.73
CA ILE A 27 -3.55 13.51 -0.47
C ILE A 27 -3.88 14.95 -0.07
N ALA A 28 -4.76 15.13 0.91
CA ALA A 28 -5.16 16.46 1.37
C ALA A 28 -3.97 17.25 1.95
N ALA A 29 -3.11 16.61 2.73
CA ALA A 29 -1.90 17.22 3.27
C ALA A 29 -0.92 17.65 2.16
N ALA A 30 -0.69 16.78 1.17
CA ALA A 30 0.24 17.06 0.08
C ALA A 30 -0.26 18.20 -0.83
N LEU A 31 -1.56 18.24 -1.10
CA LEU A 31 -2.19 19.34 -1.83
C LEU A 31 -2.13 20.66 -1.05
N LYS A 32 -2.42 20.63 0.26
CA LYS A 32 -2.34 21.80 1.14
C LYS A 32 -0.91 22.37 1.17
N ALA A 33 0.10 21.52 1.27
CA ALA A 33 1.51 21.95 1.26
C ALA A 33 1.94 22.62 -0.05
N LEU A 34 1.24 22.32 -1.15
CA LEU A 34 1.49 22.93 -2.46
C LEU A 34 0.52 24.06 -2.80
N ASN A 35 -0.39 24.44 -1.89
CA ASN A 35 -1.45 25.43 -2.10
C ASN A 35 -2.44 25.08 -3.22
N PHE A 36 -2.79 23.80 -3.36
CA PHE A 36 -3.82 23.32 -4.29
C PHE A 36 -4.99 22.65 -3.58
N SER A 37 -6.13 22.58 -4.24
CA SER A 37 -7.34 21.93 -3.73
C SER A 37 -7.64 20.58 -4.41
N SER A 38 -6.97 20.26 -5.52
CA SER A 38 -7.20 19.02 -6.27
C SER A 38 -5.97 18.58 -7.05
N VAL A 39 -5.74 17.26 -7.15
CA VAL A 39 -4.69 16.69 -8.01
C VAL A 39 -4.96 17.01 -9.49
N LYS A 40 -6.23 17.21 -9.88
CA LYS A 40 -6.62 17.50 -11.26
C LYS A 40 -6.20 18.89 -11.72
N SER A 41 -6.03 19.85 -10.80
CA SER A 41 -5.59 21.20 -11.15
C SER A 41 -4.08 21.32 -11.32
N LEU A 42 -3.32 20.27 -11.01
CA LEU A 42 -1.86 20.29 -11.07
C LEU A 42 -1.36 20.16 -12.52
N ASN A 43 -0.47 21.06 -12.91
CA ASN A 43 0.34 20.90 -14.12
C ASN A 43 1.44 19.83 -13.92
N TYR A 44 2.25 19.59 -14.94
CA TYR A 44 3.29 18.55 -14.89
C TYR A 44 4.29 18.75 -13.74
N VAL A 45 4.80 19.98 -13.55
CA VAL A 45 5.79 20.28 -12.51
C VAL A 45 5.18 20.12 -11.12
N GLU A 46 3.94 20.55 -10.93
CA GLU A 46 3.21 20.42 -9.67
C GLU A 46 2.88 18.96 -9.34
N LYS A 47 2.54 18.14 -10.34
CA LYS A 47 2.36 16.69 -10.15
C LYS A 47 3.65 16.02 -9.67
N GLN A 48 4.80 16.40 -10.21
CA GLN A 48 6.10 15.87 -9.75
C GLN A 48 6.37 16.26 -8.29
N LYS A 49 6.09 17.51 -7.91
CA LYS A 49 6.21 17.96 -6.51
C LYS A 49 5.24 17.22 -5.59
N PHE A 50 4.00 17.02 -6.04
CA PHE A 50 2.98 16.28 -5.30
C PHE A 50 3.43 14.84 -5.03
N TRP A 51 3.86 14.10 -6.05
CA TRP A 51 4.32 12.72 -5.88
C TRP A 51 5.57 12.61 -5.02
N LYS A 52 6.49 13.58 -5.14
CA LYS A 52 7.68 13.66 -4.27
C LYS A 52 7.30 13.80 -2.80
N LEU A 53 6.31 14.63 -2.47
CA LEU A 53 5.81 14.79 -1.10
C LEU A 53 5.00 13.56 -0.65
N PHE A 54 4.04 13.12 -1.47
CA PHE A 54 3.17 11.99 -1.18
C PHE A 54 3.95 10.69 -0.91
N LEU A 55 5.05 10.46 -1.65
CA LEU A 55 5.95 9.29 -1.50
C LEU A 55 7.18 9.61 -0.63
N SER A 56 7.11 10.62 0.23
CA SER A 56 8.13 10.89 1.24
C SER A 56 7.86 10.10 2.51
N GLU A 57 8.91 9.81 3.27
CA GLU A 57 8.79 9.12 4.55
C GLU A 57 7.99 9.92 5.60
N GLU A 58 8.06 11.25 5.56
CA GLU A 58 7.32 12.12 6.49
C GLU A 58 5.81 11.96 6.28
N TYR A 59 5.38 11.82 5.01
CA TYR A 59 3.96 11.77 4.67
C TYR A 59 3.31 10.44 4.99
N ILE A 60 4.09 9.40 5.32
CA ILE A 60 3.56 8.15 5.88
C ILE A 60 2.74 8.42 7.14
N ALA A 61 3.05 9.45 7.92
CA ALA A 61 2.29 9.80 9.12
C ALA A 61 0.78 10.08 8.88
N TYR A 62 0.38 10.36 7.63
CA TYR A 62 -1.01 10.59 7.25
C TYR A 62 -1.76 9.32 6.81
N ASP A 63 -1.07 8.18 6.71
CA ASP A 63 -1.70 6.92 6.33
C ASP A 63 -2.63 6.40 7.42
N LYS A 64 -3.76 5.84 6.97
CA LYS A 64 -4.74 5.22 7.84
C LYS A 64 -5.03 3.79 7.38
N PRO A 65 -5.32 2.86 8.31
CA PRO A 65 -5.69 1.50 7.92
C PRO A 65 -6.99 1.49 7.14
N ARG A 66 -7.01 0.88 5.95
CA ARG A 66 -8.24 0.58 5.24
C ARG A 66 -8.75 -0.79 5.67
N ARG A 67 -9.56 -0.82 6.75
CA ARG A 67 -10.03 -2.04 7.42
C ARG A 67 -10.54 -3.13 6.45
N ILE A 68 -11.31 -2.76 5.44
CA ILE A 68 -11.86 -3.74 4.47
C ILE A 68 -10.78 -4.45 3.66
N GLY A 69 -9.71 -3.75 3.26
CA GLY A 69 -8.59 -4.34 2.54
C GLY A 69 -7.74 -5.22 3.44
N ILE A 70 -7.49 -4.78 4.66
CA ILE A 70 -6.72 -5.53 5.67
C ILE A 70 -7.43 -6.85 6.03
N GLU A 71 -8.73 -6.82 6.31
CA GLU A 71 -9.48 -8.02 6.64
C GLU A 71 -9.60 -8.97 5.44
N LEU A 72 -9.76 -8.44 4.23
CA LEU A 72 -9.74 -9.26 3.01
C LEU A 72 -8.37 -9.94 2.82
N LEU A 73 -7.28 -9.21 3.02
CA LEU A 73 -5.92 -9.77 2.97
C LEU A 73 -5.78 -10.93 3.97
N LYS A 74 -6.20 -10.70 5.22
CA LYS A 74 -6.14 -11.72 6.29
C LYS A 74 -6.96 -12.96 5.94
N ASP A 75 -8.15 -12.79 5.38
CA ASP A 75 -8.99 -13.89 4.91
C ASP A 75 -8.34 -14.73 3.78
N ARG A 76 -7.45 -14.12 2.98
CA ARG A 76 -6.76 -14.81 1.88
C ARG A 76 -5.52 -15.59 2.31
N LEU A 77 -4.89 -15.22 3.44
CA LEU A 77 -3.71 -15.92 3.96
C LEU A 77 -3.86 -17.45 4.09
N PRO A 78 -4.95 -18.01 4.67
CA PRO A 78 -5.10 -19.46 4.76
C PRO A 78 -5.46 -20.14 3.43
N ARG A 79 -5.79 -19.36 2.39
CA ARG A 79 -6.33 -19.87 1.11
C ARG A 79 -5.29 -19.90 -0.01
N GLY A 80 -4.13 -19.28 0.17
CA GLY A 80 -3.11 -19.20 -0.87
C GLY A 80 -1.92 -18.32 -0.48
N LYS A 81 -1.14 -17.93 -1.48
CA LYS A 81 -0.03 -16.99 -1.30
C LYS A 81 -0.55 -15.56 -1.41
N VAL A 82 -0.14 -14.70 -0.49
CA VAL A 82 -0.48 -13.28 -0.51
C VAL A 82 0.77 -12.49 -0.87
N VAL A 83 0.63 -11.66 -1.90
CA VAL A 83 1.65 -10.72 -2.37
C VAL A 83 1.10 -9.31 -2.23
N VAL A 84 1.88 -8.42 -1.64
CA VAL A 84 1.65 -6.98 -1.69
C VAL A 84 2.56 -6.42 -2.76
N PHE A 85 1.97 -5.80 -3.79
CA PHE A 85 2.67 -5.19 -4.91
C PHE A 85 2.24 -3.74 -5.06
N SER A 86 3.16 -2.79 -4.98
CA SER A 86 2.81 -1.36 -5.05
C SER A 86 3.92 -0.52 -5.65
N GLY A 87 3.56 0.68 -6.12
CA GLY A 87 4.50 1.67 -6.66
C GLY A 87 5.16 2.57 -5.60
N ARG A 88 4.97 2.27 -4.30
CA ARG A 88 5.74 2.95 -3.25
C ARG A 88 7.22 2.62 -3.43
N PRO A 89 8.14 3.60 -3.38
CA PRO A 89 9.56 3.33 -3.61
C PRO A 89 10.15 2.46 -2.47
N GLU A 90 11.09 1.58 -2.81
CA GLU A 90 11.74 0.61 -1.89
C GLU A 90 12.21 1.23 -0.55
N LYS A 91 12.66 2.50 -0.55
CA LYS A 91 13.03 3.22 0.69
C LYS A 91 11.91 3.27 1.75
N LEU A 92 10.64 3.18 1.34
CA LEU A 92 9.47 3.20 2.23
C LEU A 92 9.06 1.81 2.72
N LYS A 93 9.71 0.75 2.25
CA LYS A 93 9.30 -0.64 2.49
C LYS A 93 9.21 -0.99 3.96
N ASN A 94 10.27 -0.74 4.73
CA ASN A 94 10.30 -1.10 6.15
C ASN A 94 9.21 -0.37 6.94
N LYS A 95 9.05 0.94 6.71
CA LYS A 95 7.98 1.73 7.34
C LYS A 95 6.59 1.23 6.96
N THR A 96 6.38 0.87 5.70
CA THR A 96 5.09 0.33 5.24
C THR A 96 4.79 -1.04 5.86
N ILE A 97 5.80 -1.91 6.01
CA ILE A 97 5.67 -3.19 6.70
C ILE A 97 5.33 -2.96 8.18
N GLU A 98 6.00 -2.02 8.84
CA GLU A 98 5.73 -1.66 10.24
C GLU A 98 4.32 -1.12 10.44
N GLU A 99 3.81 -0.27 9.55
CA GLU A 99 2.42 0.20 9.57
C GLU A 99 1.42 -0.94 9.46
N LEU A 100 1.58 -1.80 8.45
CA LEU A 100 0.69 -2.93 8.23
C LEU A 100 0.74 -3.90 9.43
N ALA A 101 1.92 -4.14 10.01
CA ALA A 101 2.07 -4.93 11.22
C ALA A 101 1.35 -4.31 12.42
N ARG A 102 1.49 -2.98 12.63
CA ARG A 102 0.75 -2.24 13.67
C ARG A 102 -0.77 -2.33 13.49
N TRP A 103 -1.26 -2.48 12.26
CA TRP A 103 -2.67 -2.66 11.96
C TRP A 103 -3.11 -4.14 11.92
N GLY A 104 -2.26 -5.06 12.38
CA GLY A 104 -2.60 -6.46 12.57
C GLY A 104 -2.43 -7.34 11.33
N VAL A 105 -1.71 -6.89 10.30
CA VAL A 105 -1.30 -7.75 9.18
C VAL A 105 -0.13 -8.64 9.64
N PRO A 106 -0.22 -9.97 9.49
CA PRO A 106 0.88 -10.88 9.81
C PRO A 106 1.93 -10.84 8.69
N THR A 107 2.79 -9.82 8.71
CA THR A 107 3.71 -9.49 7.62
C THR A 107 4.72 -10.60 7.30
N SER A 108 5.05 -11.48 8.25
CA SER A 108 5.89 -12.67 8.02
C SER A 108 5.27 -13.68 7.04
N SER A 109 3.97 -13.62 6.80
CA SER A 109 3.23 -14.51 5.88
C SER A 109 2.91 -13.86 4.54
N VAL A 110 3.42 -12.64 4.29
CA VAL A 110 3.14 -11.83 3.10
C VAL A 110 4.44 -11.57 2.36
N ILE A 111 4.41 -11.68 1.02
CA ILE A 111 5.53 -11.30 0.16
C ILE A 111 5.36 -9.84 -0.24
N PHE A 112 6.37 -9.00 0.00
CA PHE A 112 6.33 -7.58 -0.36
C PHE A 112 7.22 -7.30 -1.57
N LEU A 113 6.61 -6.75 -2.62
CA LEU A 113 7.25 -6.28 -3.84
C LEU A 113 6.95 -4.78 -3.98
N LEU A 114 7.95 -3.95 -3.63
CA LEU A 114 7.93 -2.49 -3.63
C LEU A 114 9.16 -1.99 -4.41
#